data_AF-A0A2D4PZR5-F1
#
_entry.id   AF-A0A2D4PZR5-F1
#
_cell.length_a   1.000
_cell.length_b   1.000
_cell.length_c   1.000
_cell.angle_alpha   90.00
_cell.angle_beta   90.00
_cell.angle_gamma   90.00
#
_symmetry.space_group_name_H-M   'P 1'
#
loop_
_entity.id
_entity.type
_entity.pdbx_description
1 polymer ?
#
loop_
_entity_poly.entity_id
_entity_poly.type
_entity_poly.pdbx_seq_one_letter_code
_entity_poly.pdbx_strand_id
1 'polypeptide(L)'
;TRSLLHREAREDPLEDRAEDFGQFLYDKIAQIRDGFNSNEGCPAEVAGTGLETVIWAEFDPVTLDDVDRLLAGLRATTCLLDPCPTWLVLASSVVTRGWIHSIINASLSEGVFPSALKEAVVRPLLKKPSLDPAIF
;
A
#
# COMPACT_ATOMS: atom_id res chain seq x y z
N THR A 1 9.69 67.12 13.08
CA THR A 1 10.49 66.08 13.77
C THR A 1 9.64 65.35 14.79
N ARG A 2 9.09 64.20 14.42
CA ARG A 2 8.68 63.15 15.36
C ARG A 2 8.82 61.82 14.62
N SER A 3 9.83 61.07 15.04
CA SER A 3 10.16 59.73 14.55
C SER A 3 9.04 58.76 14.94
N LEU A 4 8.54 57.98 13.98
CA LEU A 4 7.61 56.87 14.20
C LEU A 4 8.38 55.54 14.04
N LEU A 5 9.42 55.37 14.86
CA LEU A 5 10.02 54.06 15.10
C LEU A 5 9.47 53.52 16.42
N HIS A 6 8.26 52.97 16.36
CA HIS A 6 7.84 51.92 17.27
C HIS A 6 6.97 50.96 16.46
N ARG A 7 7.64 50.03 15.76
CA ARG A 7 6.99 48.82 15.26
C ARG A 7 6.86 47.93 16.48
N GLU A 8 5.71 47.99 17.15
CA GLU A 8 5.32 46.91 18.06
C GLU A 8 5.37 45.62 17.24
N ALA A 9 6.25 44.70 17.65
CA ALA A 9 6.26 43.34 17.14
C ALA A 9 4.93 42.70 17.56
N ARG A 10 3.95 42.72 16.65
CA ARG A 10 2.84 41.78 16.73
C ARG A 10 3.42 40.45 16.28
N GLU A 11 3.65 39.56 17.23
CA GLU A 11 3.95 38.17 16.90
C GLU A 11 2.82 37.63 16.05
N ASP A 12 3.17 37.03 14.92
CA ASP A 12 2.18 36.43 14.02
C ASP A 12 1.63 35.18 14.75
N PRO A 13 0.31 35.01 14.94
CA PRO A 13 -0.27 33.83 15.60
C PRO A 13 0.02 32.49 14.92
N LEU A 14 0.75 32.53 13.79
CA LEU A 14 1.16 31.44 12.94
C LEU A 14 2.68 31.22 12.93
N GLU A 15 3.48 32.13 13.49
CA GLU A 15 4.90 31.88 13.76
C GLU A 15 5.00 30.62 14.64
N ASP A 16 5.92 29.72 14.30
CA ASP A 16 6.22 28.44 14.96
C ASP A 16 5.30 27.23 14.68
N ARG A 17 4.15 27.38 13.97
CA ARG A 17 3.28 26.22 13.68
C ARG A 17 3.90 25.20 12.72
N ALA A 18 4.75 25.65 11.81
CA ALA A 18 5.42 24.77 10.85
C ALA A 18 6.55 23.99 11.53
N GLU A 19 7.27 24.66 12.42
CA GLU A 19 8.32 24.12 13.26
C GLU A 19 7.74 23.08 14.24
N ASP A 20 6.65 23.40 14.92
CA ASP A 20 5.91 22.48 15.81
C ASP A 20 5.44 21.23 15.07
N PHE A 21 4.88 21.40 13.87
CA PHE A 21 4.44 20.29 13.03
C PHE A 21 5.62 19.41 12.59
N GLY A 22 6.75 20.03 12.22
CA GLY A 22 7.98 19.32 11.90
C GLY A 22 8.50 18.51 13.09
N GLN A 23 8.56 19.14 14.27
CA GLN A 23 9.02 18.49 15.50
C GLN A 23 8.13 17.31 15.88
N PHE A 24 6.81 17.45 15.80
CA PHE A 24 5.87 16.37 16.04
C PHE A 24 6.14 15.14 15.15
N LEU A 25 6.46 15.35 13.86
CA LEU A 25 6.78 14.24 12.96
C LEU A 25 8.11 13.57 13.32
N TYR A 26 9.13 14.35 13.66
CA TYR A 26 10.41 13.81 14.11
C TYR A 26 10.25 12.96 15.38
N ASP A 27 9.53 13.47 16.38
CA ASP A 27 9.28 12.78 17.64
C ASP A 27 8.49 11.49 17.43
N LYS A 28 7.48 11.52 16.56
CA LYS A 28 6.68 10.34 16.22
C LYS A 28 7.52 9.26 15.54
N ILE A 29 8.43 9.65 14.63
CA ILE A 29 9.35 8.71 13.97
C ILE A 29 10.34 8.12 14.99
N ALA A 30 10.86 8.93 15.91
CA ALA A 30 11.76 8.47 16.97
C ALA A 30 11.06 7.46 17.89
N GLN A 31 9.85 7.75 18.36
CA GLN A 31 9.06 6.82 19.18
C GLN A 31 8.77 5.49 18.49
N ILE A 32 8.44 5.52 17.19
CA ILE A 32 8.21 4.30 16.43
C ILE A 32 9.49 3.45 16.37
N ARG A 33 10.64 4.07 16.12
CA ARG A 33 11.94 3.38 16.08
C ARG A 33 12.33 2.79 17.44
N ASP A 34 12.15 3.54 18.51
CA ASP A 34 12.43 3.05 19.88
C ASP A 34 11.49 1.92 20.28
N GLY A 35 10.21 1.99 19.87
CA GLY A 35 9.24 0.91 20.07
C GLY A 35 9.64 -0.40 19.38
N PHE A 36 10.34 -0.35 18.24
CA PHE A 36 10.88 -1.54 17.59
C PHE A 36 12.11 -2.12 18.31
N ASN A 37 12.94 -1.28 18.94
CA ASN A 37 14.15 -1.70 19.65
C ASN A 37 13.87 -2.16 21.10
N SER A 38 12.71 -1.83 21.66
CA SER A 38 12.36 -2.11 23.06
C SER A 38 11.94 -3.57 23.34
N ASN A 39 12.12 -4.50 22.39
CA ASN A 39 11.80 -5.92 22.61
C ASN A 39 13.00 -6.76 23.13
N GLU A 40 14.08 -6.12 23.59
CA GLU A 40 15.16 -6.82 24.28
C GLU A 40 15.04 -6.67 25.80
N GLY A 41 14.53 -7.71 26.47
CA GLY A 41 14.68 -7.83 27.92
C GLY A 41 13.72 -8.79 28.61
N CYS A 42 13.90 -10.10 28.44
CA CYS A 42 13.46 -11.08 29.43
C CYS A 42 14.70 -11.58 30.20
N PRO A 43 14.74 -11.55 31.55
CA PRO A 43 15.91 -11.99 32.31
C PRO A 43 16.13 -13.51 32.13
N ALA A 44 17.34 -13.84 31.69
CA ALA A 44 17.78 -15.17 31.33
C ALA A 44 17.61 -16.20 32.44
N GLU A 45 16.87 -17.29 32.16
CA GLU A 45 17.20 -18.64 32.61
C GLU A 45 16.68 -19.69 31.60
N VAL A 46 17.63 -20.47 31.06
CA VAL A 46 17.49 -21.82 30.47
C VAL A 46 17.00 -21.95 29.02
N ALA A 47 17.91 -22.53 28.22
CA ALA A 47 17.73 -23.24 26.95
C ALA A 47 17.42 -22.42 25.67
N GLY A 48 18.50 -22.01 25.00
CA GLY A 48 18.68 -22.21 23.55
C GLY A 48 17.50 -21.85 22.66
N THR A 49 17.11 -20.59 22.62
CA THR A 49 16.38 -20.05 21.46
C THR A 49 17.26 -18.96 20.88
N GLY A 50 18.16 -19.36 19.97
CA GLY A 50 18.76 -18.38 19.06
C GLY A 50 17.64 -17.57 18.43
N LEU A 51 17.91 -16.31 18.09
CA LEU A 51 17.06 -15.57 17.17
C LEU A 51 16.86 -16.48 15.96
N GLU A 52 15.70 -17.17 15.89
CA GLU A 52 15.36 -17.96 14.73
C GLU A 52 15.19 -16.93 13.63
N THR A 53 16.25 -16.77 12.84
CA THR A 53 16.16 -16.06 11.58
C THR A 53 15.09 -16.81 10.80
N VAL A 54 13.87 -16.26 10.78
CA VAL A 54 12.78 -16.81 9.98
C VAL A 54 13.17 -16.57 8.53
N ILE A 55 13.83 -17.56 7.93
CA ILE A 55 14.14 -17.57 6.51
C ILE A 55 12.83 -17.93 5.82
N TRP A 56 12.13 -16.92 5.32
CA TRP A 56 10.99 -17.13 4.46
C TRP A 56 11.47 -17.50 3.06
N ALA A 57 11.47 -18.81 2.78
CA ALA A 57 12.05 -19.37 1.57
C ALA A 57 11.03 -19.53 0.43
N GLU A 58 9.77 -19.77 0.76
CA GLU A 58 8.71 -20.04 -0.21
C GLU A 58 7.34 -19.58 0.28
N PHE A 59 6.42 -19.41 -0.68
CA PHE A 59 5.03 -19.17 -0.39
C PHE A 59 4.27 -20.50 -0.28
N ASP A 60 3.28 -20.54 0.60
CA ASP A 60 2.30 -21.61 0.57
C ASP A 60 1.54 -21.59 -0.77
N PRO A 61 1.32 -22.75 -1.41
CA PRO A 61 0.58 -22.82 -2.65
C PRO A 61 -0.88 -22.44 -2.42
N VAL A 62 -1.39 -21.59 -3.30
CA VAL A 62 -2.80 -21.21 -3.35
C VAL A 62 -3.62 -22.44 -3.76
N THR A 63 -4.75 -22.67 -3.10
CA THR A 63 -5.68 -23.76 -3.44
C THR A 63 -6.72 -23.31 -4.47
N LEU A 64 -7.44 -24.27 -5.05
CA LEU A 64 -8.58 -23.93 -5.92
C LEU A 64 -9.70 -23.22 -5.15
N ASP A 65 -9.92 -23.58 -3.88
CA ASP A 65 -10.93 -22.93 -3.03
C ASP A 65 -10.57 -21.47 -2.72
N ASP A 66 -9.28 -21.15 -2.59
CA ASP A 66 -8.80 -19.77 -2.49
C ASP A 66 -9.14 -18.97 -3.75
N VAL A 67 -8.96 -19.57 -4.92
CA VAL A 67 -9.31 -18.94 -6.21
C VAL A 67 -10.81 -18.75 -6.32
N ASP A 68 -11.61 -19.74 -5.93
CA ASP A 68 -13.07 -19.63 -5.96
C ASP A 68 -13.58 -18.51 -5.03
N ARG A 69 -13.01 -18.40 -3.81
CA ARG A 69 -13.28 -17.28 -2.90
C ARG A 69 -12.87 -15.93 -3.50
N LEU A 70 -11.70 -15.88 -4.14
CA LEU A 70 -11.18 -14.67 -4.79
C LEU A 70 -12.13 -14.23 -5.91
N LEU A 71 -12.51 -15.15 -6.80
CA LEU A 71 -13.42 -14.87 -7.92
C LEU A 71 -14.80 -14.42 -7.44
N ALA A 72 -15.34 -15.03 -6.37
CA ALA A 72 -16.62 -14.62 -5.78
C ALA A 72 -16.60 -13.20 -5.19
N GLY A 73 -15.44 -12.73 -4.72
CA GLY A 73 -15.27 -11.40 -4.14
C GLY A 73 -14.90 -10.29 -5.13
N LEU A 74 -14.60 -10.63 -6.40
CA LEU A 74 -14.14 -9.65 -7.38
C LEU A 74 -15.27 -8.74 -7.87
N ARG A 75 -14.93 -7.46 -8.06
CA ARG A 75 -15.73 -6.56 -8.87
C ARG A 75 -15.43 -6.83 -10.34
N ALA A 76 -16.45 -6.83 -11.19
CA ALA A 76 -16.32 -7.00 -12.63
C ALA A 76 -15.76 -5.75 -13.35
N THR A 77 -14.75 -5.10 -12.77
CA THR A 77 -14.04 -3.97 -13.39
C THR A 77 -13.05 -4.50 -14.40
N THR A 78 -12.94 -3.84 -15.55
CA THR A 78 -12.01 -4.21 -16.62
C THR A 78 -11.32 -2.98 -17.18
N CYS A 79 -10.10 -3.15 -17.67
CA CYS A 79 -9.34 -2.11 -18.37
C CYS A 79 -9.05 -2.52 -19.83
N LEU A 80 -8.58 -1.57 -20.63
CA LEU A 80 -8.31 -1.80 -22.05
C LEU A 80 -7.16 -2.79 -22.33
N LEU A 81 -6.28 -3.00 -21.35
CA LEU A 81 -5.16 -3.94 -21.46
C LEU A 81 -5.51 -5.34 -20.96
N ASP A 82 -6.72 -5.54 -20.42
CA ASP A 82 -7.10 -6.86 -19.93
C ASP A 82 -7.21 -7.83 -21.12
N PRO A 83 -6.61 -9.03 -21.02
CA PRO A 83 -6.72 -10.04 -22.08
C PRO A 83 -8.16 -10.49 -22.35
N CYS A 84 -9.03 -10.35 -21.34
CA CYS A 84 -10.43 -10.73 -21.38
C CYS A 84 -11.22 -9.83 -20.42
N PRO A 85 -12.43 -9.39 -20.78
CA PRO A 85 -13.29 -8.66 -19.87
C PRO A 85 -13.57 -9.47 -18.58
N THR A 86 -13.37 -8.84 -17.42
CA THR A 86 -13.55 -9.50 -16.11
C THR A 86 -14.91 -10.15 -15.94
N TRP A 87 -16.00 -9.54 -16.45
CA TRP A 87 -17.33 -10.14 -16.38
C TRP A 87 -17.40 -11.52 -17.07
N LEU A 88 -16.65 -11.71 -18.16
CA LEU A 88 -16.61 -12.96 -18.89
C LEU A 88 -15.78 -14.00 -18.15
N VAL A 89 -14.66 -13.59 -17.54
CA VAL A 89 -13.86 -14.44 -16.65
C VAL A 89 -14.72 -14.96 -15.49
N LEU A 90 -15.52 -14.10 -14.87
CA LEU A 90 -16.41 -14.47 -13.77
C LEU A 90 -17.56 -15.36 -14.23
N ALA A 91 -18.18 -15.06 -15.38
CA ALA A 91 -19.24 -15.90 -15.96
C ALA A 91 -18.74 -17.30 -16.38
N SER A 92 -17.44 -17.42 -16.67
CA SER A 92 -16.78 -18.67 -17.06
C SER A 92 -15.83 -19.19 -15.97
N SER A 93 -16.06 -18.80 -14.71
CA SER A 93 -15.17 -19.10 -13.57
C SER A 93 -14.81 -20.58 -13.45
N VAL A 94 -15.77 -21.49 -13.71
CA VAL A 94 -15.54 -22.94 -13.68
C VAL A 94 -14.44 -23.38 -14.65
N VAL A 95 -14.35 -22.74 -15.82
CA VAL A 95 -13.36 -23.04 -16.86
C VAL A 95 -12.06 -22.27 -16.61
N THR A 96 -12.15 -21.01 -16.19
CA THR A 96 -10.99 -20.12 -16.03
C THR A 96 -10.22 -20.33 -14.73
N ARG A 97 -10.87 -20.87 -13.67
CA ARG A 97 -10.25 -21.02 -12.33
C ARG A 97 -8.94 -21.78 -12.35
N GLY A 98 -8.84 -22.84 -13.16
CA GLY A 98 -7.65 -23.70 -13.20
C GLY A 98 -6.44 -22.97 -13.79
N TRP A 99 -6.68 -22.11 -14.79
CA TRP A 99 -5.61 -21.31 -15.39
C TRP A 99 -5.18 -20.18 -14.46
N ILE A 100 -6.13 -19.53 -13.79
CA ILE A 100 -5.84 -18.49 -12.78
C ILE A 100 -5.02 -19.08 -11.64
N HIS A 101 -5.43 -20.25 -11.13
CA HIS A 101 -4.70 -21.01 -10.10
C HIS A 101 -3.26 -21.32 -10.53
N SER A 102 -3.08 -21.80 -11.76
CA SER A 102 -1.76 -22.12 -12.32
C SER A 102 -0.86 -20.89 -12.45
N ILE A 103 -1.41 -19.77 -12.95
CA ILE A 103 -0.68 -18.51 -13.10
C ILE A 103 -0.22 -17.97 -11.74
N ILE A 104 -1.11 -17.99 -10.74
CA ILE A 104 -0.79 -17.49 -9.39
C ILE A 104 0.33 -18.33 -8.78
N ASN A 105 0.19 -19.65 -8.76
CA ASN A 105 1.18 -20.51 -8.12
C ASN A 105 2.52 -20.50 -8.85
N ALA A 106 2.54 -20.47 -10.18
CA ALA A 106 3.78 -20.30 -10.94
C ALA A 106 4.46 -18.95 -10.61
N SER A 107 3.67 -17.88 -10.50
CA SER A 107 4.21 -16.55 -10.14
C SER A 107 4.81 -16.53 -8.74
N LEU A 108 4.17 -17.19 -7.76
CA LEU A 108 4.64 -17.28 -6.39
C LEU A 108 5.90 -18.15 -6.26
N SER A 109 5.95 -19.29 -6.96
CA SER A 109 7.10 -20.21 -6.90
C SER A 109 8.32 -19.68 -7.64
N GLU A 110 8.13 -19.04 -8.80
CA GLU A 110 9.22 -18.55 -9.63
C GLU A 110 9.65 -17.12 -9.26
N GLY A 111 8.82 -16.40 -8.50
CA GLY A 111 9.02 -14.98 -8.21
C GLY A 111 8.85 -14.08 -9.44
N VAL A 112 8.21 -14.58 -10.50
CA VAL A 112 8.04 -13.87 -11.77
C VAL A 112 6.56 -13.67 -12.07
N PHE A 113 6.14 -12.40 -12.10
CA PHE A 113 4.80 -12.05 -12.55
C PHE A 113 4.76 -11.77 -14.07
N PRO A 114 3.71 -12.21 -14.80
CA PRO A 114 3.60 -11.98 -16.24
C PRO A 114 3.66 -10.49 -16.62
N SER A 115 4.53 -10.12 -17.56
CA SER A 115 4.71 -8.72 -17.97
C SER A 115 3.42 -8.08 -18.50
N ALA A 116 2.63 -8.83 -19.26
CA ALA A 116 1.35 -8.36 -19.81
C ALA A 116 0.32 -7.94 -18.74
N LEU A 117 0.49 -8.41 -17.49
CA LEU A 117 -0.41 -8.10 -16.37
C LEU A 117 0.15 -7.03 -15.43
N LYS A 118 1.37 -6.51 -15.68
CA LYS A 118 2.01 -5.48 -14.83
C LYS A 118 1.50 -4.06 -15.11
N GLU A 119 0.87 -3.86 -16.26
CA GLU A 119 0.42 -2.55 -16.72
C GLU A 119 -1.07 -2.36 -16.44
N ALA A 120 -1.44 -1.14 -16.07
CA ALA A 120 -2.82 -0.75 -15.86
C ALA A 120 -3.10 0.58 -16.53
N VAL A 121 -4.30 0.71 -17.11
CA VAL A 121 -4.74 1.97 -17.73
C VAL A 121 -5.48 2.81 -16.70
N VAL A 122 -4.89 3.94 -16.33
CA VAL A 122 -5.53 4.94 -15.47
C VAL A 122 -6.27 5.95 -16.33
N ARG A 123 -7.58 6.08 -16.10
CA ARG A 123 -8.42 7.11 -16.72
C ARG A 123 -8.98 8.04 -15.65
N PRO A 124 -8.41 9.23 -15.46
CA PRO A 124 -8.96 10.21 -14.54
C PRO A 124 -10.40 10.55 -14.94
N LEU A 125 -11.31 10.49 -13.97
CA LEU A 125 -12.70 10.90 -14.17
C LEU A 125 -12.94 12.23 -13.45
N LEU A 126 -13.57 13.17 -14.14
CA LEU A 126 -14.01 14.41 -13.51
C LEU A 126 -15.14 14.12 -12.53
N LYS A 127 -15.07 14.74 -11.35
CA LYS A 127 -16.12 14.62 -10.32
C LYS A 127 -17.48 15.14 -10.79
N LYS A 128 -17.51 16.10 -11.72
CA LYS A 128 -18.72 16.52 -12.42
C LYS A 128 -18.46 16.49 -13.93
N PRO A 129 -19.39 15.97 -14.75
CA PRO A 129 -19.22 15.91 -16.21
C PRO A 129 -19.06 17.27 -16.87
N SER A 130 -19.53 18.33 -16.21
CA SER A 130 -19.53 19.70 -16.73
C SER A 130 -18.27 20.51 -16.38
N LEU A 131 -17.29 19.93 -15.68
CA LEU A 131 -16.02 20.64 -15.46
C LEU A 131 -15.16 20.59 -16.73
N ASP A 132 -14.43 21.66 -16.97
CA ASP A 132 -13.46 21.73 -18.06
C ASP A 132 -12.22 20.88 -17.72
N PRO A 133 -11.85 19.89 -18.55
CA PRO A 133 -10.65 19.08 -18.34
C PRO A 133 -9.33 19.87 -18.40
N ALA A 134 -9.33 21.06 -19.02
CA ALA A 134 -8.10 21.81 -19.29
C ALA A 134 -7.68 22.78 -18.17
N ILE A 135 -8.43 22.86 -17.07
CA ILE A 135 -8.19 23.83 -15.97
C ILE A 135 -7.44 23.18 -14.77
N PHE A 136 -6.94 21.95 -14.91
CA PHE A 136 -6.18 21.22 -13.88
C PHE A 136 -4.77 20.82 -14.35
#